data_AF-A0A4R1KCC9-F1
#
_entry.id   AF-A0A4R1KCC9-F1
#
_cell.length_a   1.000
_cell.length_b   1.000
_cell.length_c   1.000
_cell.angle_alpha   90.00
_cell.angle_beta   90.00
_cell.angle_gamma   90.00
#
_symmetry.space_group_name_H-M   'P 1'
#
loop_
_entity.id
_entity.type
_entity.pdbx_description
1 polymer ?
#
loop_
_entity_poly.entity_id
_entity_poly.type
_entity_poly.pdbx_seq_one_letter_code
_entity_poly.pdbx_strand_id
1 'polypeptide(L)' 'MIKVSEFYNEVKEELKKVVWATKESTVGTTAVVITICVVLAIFMGVVDFGLAKLTSFLY' A
#
# COMPACT_ATOMS: atom_id res chain seq x y z
N MET A 1 28.71 -26.91 14.40
CA MET A 1 28.13 -25.99 13.41
C MET A 1 26.61 -26.20 13.27
N ILE A 2 25.85 -26.22 14.37
CA ILE A 2 24.39 -26.55 14.36
C ILE A 2 23.51 -25.34 14.79
N LYS A 3 24.13 -24.18 15.06
CA LYS A 3 23.43 -22.98 15.58
C LYS A 3 22.41 -22.36 14.62
N VAL A 4 22.57 -22.56 13.31
CA VAL A 4 21.67 -21.94 12.30
C VAL A 4 20.29 -22.58 12.28
N SER A 5 20.18 -23.89 12.55
CA SER A 5 18.90 -24.59 12.61
C SER A 5 18.09 -24.19 13.84
N GLU A 6 18.75 -24.01 14.99
CA GLU A 6 18.11 -23.50 16.20
C GLU A 6 17.67 -22.05 16.02
N PHE A 7 18.55 -21.20 15.47
CA PHE A 7 18.23 -19.79 15.21
C PHE A 7 17.03 -19.61 14.27
N TYR A 8 16.93 -20.43 13.21
CA TYR A 8 15.76 -20.41 12.32
C TYR A 8 14.46 -20.78 13.04
N ASN A 9 14.52 -21.77 13.94
CA ASN A 9 13.35 -22.18 14.72
C ASN A 9 12.95 -21.12 15.74
N GLU A 10 13.90 -20.51 16.45
CA GLU A 10 13.63 -19.40 17.38
C GLU A 10 13.00 -18.19 16.66
N VAL A 11 13.56 -17.76 15.53
CA VAL A 11 13.01 -16.65 14.73
C VAL A 11 11.58 -16.96 14.26
N LYS A 12 11.30 -18.19 13.84
CA LYS A 12 9.95 -18.61 13.45
C LYS A 12 8.98 -18.60 14.62
N GLU A 13 9.41 -18.95 15.83
CA GLU A 13 8.58 -18.86 17.03
C GLU A 13 8.32 -17.42 17.47
N GLU A 14 9.32 -16.54 17.40
CA GLU A 14 9.14 -15.12 17.71
C GLU A 14 8.23 -14.41 16.71
N LEU A 15 8.36 -14.73 15.41
CA LEU A 15 7.48 -14.21 14.37
C LEU A 15 6.02 -14.67 14.53
N LYS A 16 5.75 -15.77 15.23
CA LYS A 16 4.38 -16.16 15.58
C LYS A 16 3.80 -15.38 16.76
N LYS A 17 4.65 -14.85 17.65
CA LYS A 17 4.24 -13.98 18.77
C LYS A 17 3.94 -12.56 18.32
N VAL A 18 4.43 -12.17 17.13
CA VAL A 18 4.04 -10.92 16.49
C VAL A 18 2.55 -10.98 16.18
N VAL A 19 1.80 -10.00 16.70
CA VAL A 19 0.38 -9.84 16.45
C VAL A 19 0.20 -9.39 15.00
N TRP A 20 0.03 -10.35 14.11
CA TRP A 20 -0.33 -10.08 12.72
C TRP A 20 -1.77 -9.58 12.67
N ALA A 21 -2.00 -8.53 11.88
CA ALA A 21 -3.35 -8.08 11.58
C ALA A 21 -4.17 -9.26 11.05
N THR A 22 -5.37 -9.45 11.60
CA THR A 22 -6.31 -10.46 11.10
C THR A 22 -6.66 -10.14 9.65
N LYS A 23 -6.78 -11.19 8.82
CA LYS A 23 -7.00 -11.07 7.37
C LYS A 23 -8.16 -10.13 7.00
N GLU A 24 -9.21 -10.07 7.82
CA GLU A 24 -10.34 -9.16 7.63
C GLU A 24 -9.97 -7.68 7.77
N SER A 25 -9.20 -7.32 8.79
CA SER A 25 -8.77 -5.93 9.01
C SER A 25 -7.80 -5.45 7.93
N THR A 26 -6.93 -6.34 7.43
CA THR A 26 -6.02 -6.03 6.32
C THR A 26 -6.80 -5.75 5.04
N VAL A 27 -7.78 -6.58 4.68
CA VAL A 27 -8.59 -6.39 3.46
C VAL A 27 -9.42 -5.12 3.55
N GLY A 28 -10.03 -4.83 4.70
CA GLY A 28 -10.80 -3.60 4.91
C GLY A 28 -9.92 -2.34 4.74
N THR A 29 -8.73 -2.34 5.34
CA THR A 29 -7.82 -1.18 5.24
C THR A 29 -7.27 -1.01 3.83
N THR A 30 -6.94 -2.10 3.13
CA THR A 30 -6.49 -2.02 1.73
C THR A 30 -7.59 -1.52 0.79
N ALA A 31 -8.84 -1.92 0.99
CA ALA A 31 -9.97 -1.44 0.18
C ALA A 31 -10.18 0.08 0.30
N VAL A 32 -10.03 0.63 1.51
CA VAL A 32 -10.11 2.08 1.74
C VAL A 32 -8.98 2.81 1.02
N VAL A 33 -7.74 2.31 1.14
CA VAL A 33 -6.57 2.91 0.45
C VAL A 33 -6.76 2.91 -1.06
N ILE A 34 -7.22 1.80 -1.65
CA ILE A 34 -7.49 1.71 -3.09
C ILE A 34 -8.54 2.75 -3.50
N THR A 35 -9.61 2.89 -2.73
CA THR A 35 -10.67 3.87 -3.00
C THR A 35 -10.11 5.29 -3.02
N ILE A 36 -9.29 5.66 -2.04
CA ILE A 36 -8.66 6.98 -1.96
C ILE A 36 -7.70 7.20 -3.14
N CYS A 37 -6.89 6.20 -3.49
CA CYS A 37 -5.98 6.27 -4.64
C CYS A 37 -6.74 6.53 -5.95
N VAL A 38 -7.88 5.86 -6.17
CA VAL A 38 -8.72 6.08 -7.36
C VAL A 38 -9.27 7.50 -7.41
N VAL A 39 -9.77 8.03 -6.29
CA VAL A 39 -10.27 9.41 -6.21
C VAL A 39 -9.17 10.42 -6.53
N LEU A 40 -7.98 10.24 -5.96
CA LEU A 40 -6.83 11.11 -6.21
C LEU A 40 -6.34 11.03 -7.67
N ALA A 41 -6.34 9.83 -8.27
CA ALA A 41 -5.96 9.65 -9.66
C ALA A 41 -6.93 10.37 -10.61
N ILE A 42 -8.24 10.29 -10.35
CA ILE A 42 -9.24 11.04 -11.11
C ILE A 42 -9.03 12.54 -10.95
N PHE A 43 -8.82 13.02 -9.73
CA PHE A 43 -8.57 14.43 -9.47
C PHE A 43 -7.33 14.95 -10.21
N MET A 44 -6.20 14.27 -10.08
CA MET A 44 -4.97 14.61 -10.81
C MET A 44 -5.19 14.60 -12.33
N GLY A 45 -5.85 13.57 -12.86
CA GLY A 45 -6.18 13.51 -14.28
C GLY A 45 -7.00 14.73 -14.76
N VAL A 46 -8.02 15.14 -14.00
CA VAL A 46 -8.81 16.34 -14.35
C VAL A 46 -7.94 17.60 -14.32
N VAL A 47 -7.06 17.73 -13.34
CA VAL A 47 -6.14 18.88 -13.23
C VAL A 47 -5.17 18.91 -14.40
N ASP A 48 -4.56 17.77 -14.75
CA ASP A 48 -3.63 17.65 -15.88
C ASP A 48 -4.31 18.00 -17.21
N PHE A 49 -5.53 17.51 -17.45
CA PHE A 49 -6.31 17.85 -18.64
C PHE A 49 -6.72 19.34 -18.66
N GLY A 50 -7.10 19.90 -17.50
CA GLY A 50 -7.45 21.30 -17.37
C GLY A 50 -6.27 22.22 -17.67
N LEU A 51 -5.10 21.90 -17.09
CA LEU A 51 -3.87 22.63 -17.31
C LEU A 51 -3.37 22.48 -18.76
N ALA A 52 -3.40 21.29 -19.34
CA ALA A 52 -3.00 21.06 -20.73
C ALA A 52 -3.85 21.88 -21.73
N LYS A 53 -5.16 22.00 -21.47
CA LYS A 53 -6.04 22.84 -22.29
C LYS A 53 -5.74 24.33 -22.12
N LEU A 54 -5.44 24.76 -20.89
CA LEU A 54 -5.08 26.15 -20.61
C LEU A 54 -3.76 26.54 -21.27
N THR A 55 -2.74 25.69 -21.19
CA THR A 55 -1.44 25.94 -21.83
C THR A 55 -1.56 25.92 -23.35
N SER A 56 -2.37 25.02 -23.93
CA SER A 56 -2.66 25.01 -25.37
C SER A 56 -3.46 26.21 -25.87
N PHE A 57 -4.19 26.92 -25.01
CA PHE A 57 -4.88 28.16 -25.39
C PHE A 57 -3.97 29.38 -25.32
N LEU A 58 -2.92 29.31 -24.49
CA LEU A 58 -1.97 30.39 -24.25
C LEU A 58 -0.84 30.48 -25.30
N TYR A 59 -0.51 29.38 -25.97
CA TYR A 59 0.46 29.29 -27.06
C TYR A 59 -0.26 29.13 -28.40
#